data_AF-A0A9X6TIM8-F1
#
_entry.id   AF-A0A9X6TIM8-F1
#
_cell.length_a   1.000
_cell.length_b   1.000
_cell.length_c   1.000
_cell.angle_alpha   90.00
_cell.angle_beta   90.00
_cell.angle_gamma   90.00
#
_symmetry.space_group_name_H-M   'P 1'
#
loop_
_entity.id
_entity.type
_entity.pdbx_description
1 polymer ?
#
loop_
_entity_poly.entity_id
_entity_poly.type
_entity_poly.pdbx_seq_one_letter_code
_entity_poly.pdbx_strand_id
1 'polypeptide(L)'
;VKVGDFIELTHKEGKSRATLINKENNKQENIGYKVVYKVTNSGLEKARLMPDDSLIGNQFAWSLQGGNDFEFAKIDFNKKEEAMQIQLN
;
A
#
# COMPACT_ATOMS: atom_id res chain seq x y z
N VAL A 1 17.44 -1.18 8.28
CA VAL A 1 16.36 -0.47 8.99
C VAL A 1 16.93 0.82 9.55
N LYS A 2 16.47 1.97 9.06
CA LYS A 2 16.85 3.32 9.46
C LYS A 2 15.60 4.20 9.63
N VAL A 3 15.76 5.35 10.28
CA VAL A 3 14.66 6.33 10.43
C VAL A 3 14.11 6.72 9.05
N GLY A 4 12.80 6.65 8.90
CA GLY A 4 12.09 6.85 7.63
C GLY A 4 11.70 5.56 6.92
N ASP A 5 12.31 4.42 7.24
CA ASP A 5 11.92 3.13 6.69
C ASP A 5 10.53 2.70 7.19
N PHE A 6 9.87 1.83 6.42
CA PHE A 6 8.65 1.14 6.82
C PHE A 6 8.94 -0.36 6.97
N ILE A 7 8.39 -0.95 8.02
CA ILE A 7 8.46 -2.38 8.31
C ILE A 7 7.05 -2.93 8.18
N GLU A 8 6.79 -3.75 7.18
CA GLU A 8 5.59 -4.58 7.12
C GLU A 8 5.88 -5.95 7.71
N LEU A 9 4.99 -6.42 8.58
CA LEU A 9 4.99 -7.78 9.09
C LEU A 9 3.64 -8.43 8.77
N THR A 10 3.69 -9.51 8.00
CA THR A 10 2.52 -10.31 7.63
C THR A 10 2.64 -11.71 8.25
N HIS A 11 1.60 -12.16 8.94
CA HIS A 11 1.54 -13.48 9.57
C HIS A 11 0.26 -14.21 9.14
N LYS A 12 0.42 -15.35 8.45
CA LYS A 12 -0.70 -16.11 7.86
C LYS A 12 -1.68 -16.65 8.91
N GLU A 13 -1.20 -17.05 10.09
CA GLU A 13 -2.06 -17.48 11.20
C GLU A 13 -2.47 -16.33 12.13
N GLY A 14 -2.32 -15.09 11.68
CA GLY A 14 -2.63 -13.88 12.44
C GLY A 14 -3.99 -13.94 13.15
N LYS A 15 -4.13 -13.16 14.23
CA LYS A 15 -5.34 -12.91 15.06
C LYS A 15 -4.84 -12.56 16.44
N SER A 16 -4.50 -13.59 17.22
CA SER A 16 -3.94 -13.49 18.57
C SER A 16 -2.54 -14.11 18.67
N ARG A 17 -2.05 -14.77 17.62
CA ARG A 17 -0.82 -15.58 17.62
C ARG A 17 0.47 -14.82 17.27
N ALA A 18 0.38 -13.51 17.10
CA ALA A 18 1.53 -12.68 16.79
C ALA A 18 1.56 -11.46 17.71
N THR A 19 2.64 -11.33 18.47
CA THR A 19 2.81 -10.27 19.47
C THR A 19 4.11 -9.53 19.20
N LEU A 20 4.02 -8.20 19.17
CA LEU A 20 5.19 -7.33 19.21
C LEU A 20 5.42 -6.90 20.66
N ILE A 21 6.68 -6.98 21.12
CA ILE A 21 7.11 -6.50 22.44
C ILE A 21 8.22 -5.46 22.28
N ASN A 22 8.05 -4.30 22.92
CA ASN A 22 9.14 -3.39 23.17
C ASN A 22 9.90 -3.88 24.41
N LYS A 23 11.16 -4.32 24.24
CA LYS A 23 11.97 -4.89 25.34
C LYS A 23 12.49 -3.86 26.34
N GLU A 24 12.45 -2.57 26.02
CA GLU A 24 12.91 -1.49 26.90
C GLU A 24 11.85 -1.16 27.97
N ASN A 25 10.56 -1.16 27.58
CA ASN A 25 9.45 -0.79 28.47
C ASN A 25 8.39 -1.88 28.67
N ASN A 26 8.61 -3.08 28.12
CA ASN A 26 7.71 -4.24 28.17
C ASN A 26 6.29 -4.01 27.61
N LYS A 27 6.05 -2.91 26.87
CA LYS A 27 4.79 -2.68 26.19
C LYS A 27 4.62 -3.68 25.06
N GLN A 28 3.41 -4.22 24.94
CA GLN A 28 3.08 -5.26 23.98
C GLN A 28 1.84 -4.89 23.17
N GLU A 29 1.76 -5.39 21.95
CA GLU A 29 0.53 -5.37 21.16
C GLU A 29 0.37 -6.65 20.34
N ASN A 30 -0.89 -6.99 20.04
CA ASN A 30 -1.17 -8.00 19.05
C ASN A 30 -1.17 -7.38 17.65
N ILE A 31 -0.48 -8.02 16.71
CA ILE A 31 -0.30 -7.47 15.36
C ILE A 31 -1.26 -8.06 14.32
N GLY A 32 -2.07 -9.06 14.67
CA GLY A 32 -3.05 -9.65 13.76
C GLY A 32 -2.40 -10.34 12.54
N TYR A 33 -3.02 -10.18 11.36
CA TYR A 33 -2.55 -10.76 10.09
C TYR A 33 -1.51 -9.92 9.36
N LYS A 34 -1.62 -8.60 9.46
CA LYS A 34 -0.73 -7.64 8.82
C LYS A 34 -0.63 -6.39 9.68
N VAL A 35 0.57 -5.88 9.83
CA VAL A 35 0.85 -4.58 10.43
C VAL A 35 1.96 -3.88 9.67
N VAL A 36 1.91 -2.56 9.63
CA VAL A 36 2.99 -1.72 9.11
C VAL A 36 3.45 -0.78 10.22
N TYR A 37 4.76 -0.59 10.37
CA TYR A 37 5.36 0.40 11.25
C TYR A 37 6.26 1.34 10.47
N LYS A 38 6.23 2.62 10.82
CA LYS A 38 7.26 3.59 10.43
C LYS A 38 8.36 3.60 11.48
N VAL A 39 9.61 3.57 11.04
CA VAL A 39 10.78 3.75 11.92
C VAL A 39 10.98 5.23 12.15
N THR A 40 10.89 5.66 13.42
CA THR A 40 11.09 7.05 13.85
C THR A 40 12.27 7.15 14.80
N ASN A 41 12.68 8.38 15.12
CA ASN A 41 13.74 8.61 16.11
C ASN A 41 13.39 8.08 17.50
N SER A 42 12.10 7.89 17.80
CA SER A 42 11.59 7.43 19.10
C SER A 42 11.15 5.96 19.09
N GLY A 43 11.35 5.22 17.98
CA GLY A 43 11.02 3.80 17.88
C GLY A 43 10.10 3.46 16.70
N LEU A 44 9.12 2.58 16.93
CA LEU A 44 8.17 2.15 15.90
C LEU A 44 6.81 2.82 16.10
N GLU A 45 6.35 3.55 15.08
CA GLU A 45 4.99 4.11 15.03
C GLU A 45 4.13 3.28 14.09
N LYS A 46 2.94 2.85 14.56
CA LYS A 46 2.03 2.03 13.75
C LYS A 46 1.48 2.86 12.58
N ALA A 47 1.75 2.41 11.36
CA ALA A 47 1.23 3.00 10.14
C ALA A 47 0.02 2.19 9.65
N ARG A 48 -0.98 2.87 9.07
CA ARG A 48 -2.14 2.19 8.50
C ARG A 48 -1.80 1.45 7.20
N LEU A 49 -0.84 1.96 6.42
CA LEU A 49 -0.39 1.44 5.14
C LEU A 49 1.11 1.71 4.99
N MET A 50 1.81 0.94 4.13
CA MET A 50 3.08 1.42 3.59
C MET A 50 2.80 2.68 2.77
N PRO A 51 3.61 3.74 2.85
CA PRO A 51 3.51 4.82 1.89
C PRO A 51 4.16 4.36 0.59
N ASP A 52 3.36 3.77 -0.30
CA ASP A 52 3.38 4.08 -1.74
C ASP A 52 2.29 3.34 -2.56
N ASP A 53 1.03 3.35 -2.09
CA ASP A 53 -0.10 2.97 -2.95
C ASP A 53 -0.61 4.16 -3.81
N SER A 54 0.09 5.30 -3.78
CA SER A 54 -0.29 6.49 -4.53
C SER A 54 0.42 6.53 -5.88
N LEU A 55 -0.34 6.42 -6.97
CA LEU A 55 0.18 6.73 -8.30
C LEU A 55 0.32 8.26 -8.42
N ILE A 56 1.52 8.77 -8.12
CA ILE A 56 1.84 10.20 -8.19
C ILE A 56 2.17 10.56 -9.64
N GLY A 57 1.42 11.49 -10.23
CA GLY A 57 1.63 11.90 -11.62
C GLY A 57 0.49 12.76 -12.16
N ASN A 58 0.59 13.13 -13.43
CA ASN A 58 -0.49 13.82 -14.15
C ASN A 58 -1.01 13.02 -15.35
N GLN A 59 -0.35 11.93 -15.73
CA GLN A 59 -0.76 11.08 -16.85
C GLN A 59 -1.02 9.69 -16.33
N PHE A 60 -2.19 9.16 -16.66
CA PHE A 60 -2.62 7.83 -16.25
C PHE A 60 -3.30 7.15 -17.44
N ALA A 61 -3.06 5.86 -17.61
CA ALA A 61 -3.68 5.07 -18.65
C ALA A 61 -4.26 3.78 -18.05
N TRP A 62 -5.46 3.40 -18.47
CA TRP A 62 -6.09 2.13 -18.15
C TRP A 62 -6.31 1.32 -19.42
N SER A 63 -6.04 0.02 -19.32
CA SER A 63 -6.42 -1.02 -20.28
C SER A 63 -7.48 -1.89 -19.63
N LEU A 64 -8.63 -2.05 -20.27
CA LEU A 64 -9.76 -2.81 -19.75
C LEU A 64 -9.98 -4.04 -20.63
N GLN A 65 -9.75 -5.21 -20.04
CA GLN A 65 -9.89 -6.50 -20.71
C GLN A 65 -11.17 -7.22 -20.26
N GLY A 66 -11.84 -7.85 -21.22
CA GLY A 66 -13.00 -8.72 -21.03
C GLY A 66 -12.61 -10.20 -21.13
N GLY A 67 -13.60 -11.05 -21.42
CA GLY A 67 -13.36 -12.48 -21.62
C GLY A 67 -12.36 -12.75 -22.75
N ASN A 68 -11.57 -13.82 -22.60
CA ASN A 68 -10.46 -14.17 -23.51
C ASN A 68 -9.41 -13.04 -23.65
N ASP A 69 -9.21 -12.24 -22.60
CA ASP A 69 -8.26 -11.12 -22.54
C ASP A 69 -8.45 -10.06 -23.62
N PHE A 70 -9.64 -10.01 -24.22
CA PHE A 70 -9.99 -9.01 -25.23
C PHE A 70 -10.00 -7.62 -24.59
N GLU A 71 -9.04 -6.77 -24.95
CA GLU A 71 -9.01 -5.37 -24.54
C GLU A 71 -10.11 -4.61 -25.29
N PHE A 72 -11.26 -4.45 -24.66
CA PHE A 72 -12.40 -3.78 -25.26
C PHE A 72 -12.33 -2.26 -25.11
N ALA A 73 -11.51 -1.75 -24.19
CA ALA A 73 -11.35 -0.32 -23.99
C ALA A 73 -9.96 0.09 -23.48
N LYS A 74 -9.55 1.29 -23.89
CA LYS A 74 -8.46 2.07 -23.28
C LYS A 74 -8.97 3.40 -22.79
N ILE A 75 -8.40 3.87 -21.69
CA ILE A 75 -8.69 5.19 -21.13
C ILE A 75 -7.36 5.90 -20.90
N ASP A 76 -7.17 7.06 -21.52
CA ASP A 76 -6.04 7.94 -21.29
C ASP A 76 -6.52 9.19 -20.56
N PHE A 77 -5.95 9.46 -19.40
CA PHE A 77 -6.28 10.63 -18.57
C PHE A 77 -5.04 11.49 -18.37
N ASN A 78 -5.16 12.75 -18.81
CA ASN A 78 -4.19 13.80 -18.54
C ASN A 78 -4.81 14.85 -17.60
N LYS A 79 -4.35 14.86 -16.35
CA LYS A 79 -4.77 15.79 -15.31
C LYS A 79 -4.40 17.25 -15.64
N LYS A 80 -3.27 17.51 -16.30
CA LYS A 80 -2.85 18.89 -16.62
C LYS A 80 -3.72 19.52 -17.70
N GLU A 81 -4.16 18.71 -18.63
CA GLU A 81 -4.99 19.13 -19.76
C GLU A 81 -6.49 19.01 -19.47
N GLU A 82 -6.85 18.51 -18.28
CA GLU A 82 -8.23 18.19 -17.90
C GLU A 82 -8.95 17.32 -18.94
N ALA A 83 -8.19 16.45 -19.60
CA ALA A 83 -8.63 15.68 -20.75
C ALA A 83 -8.69 14.19 -20.43
N MET A 84 -9.75 13.55 -20.91
CA MET A 84 -9.91 12.09 -20.88
C MET A 84 -10.28 11.61 -22.28
N GLN A 85 -9.55 10.61 -22.77
CA GLN A 85 -9.83 9.94 -24.04
C GLN A 85 -10.19 8.49 -23.77
N ILE A 86 -11.27 8.04 -24.40
CA ILE A 86 -11.73 6.66 -24.31
C ILE A 86 -11.72 6.08 -25.72
N GLN A 87 -10.98 5.00 -25.90
CA GLN A 87 -10.95 4.23 -27.14
C GLN A 87 -11.62 2.89 -26.90
N LEU A 88 -12.60 2.54 -27.73
CA LEU A 88 -13.26 1.23 -27.73
C LEU A 88 -12.75 0.41 -28.92
N ASN A 89 -12.52 -0.89 -28.72
CA ASN A 89 -12.02 -1.83 -29.72
C ASN A 89 -13.06 -2.88 -30.12
#